data_AF-A0A132B8N5-F1
#
_entry.id   AF-A0A132B8N5-F1
#
_cell.length_a   1.000
_cell.length_b   1.000
_cell.length_c   1.000
_cell.angle_alpha   90.00
_cell.angle_beta   90.00
_cell.angle_gamma   90.00
#
_symmetry.space_group_name_H-M   'P 1'
#
loop_
_entity.id
_entity.type
_entity.pdbx_description
1 polymer ?
#
loop_
_entity_poly.entity_id
_entity_poly.type
_entity_poly.pdbx_seq_one_letter_code
_entity_poly.pdbx_strand_id
1 'polypeptide(L)'
;MSVAPPSEGLGSNFNYFLADGGNAITGLSVEITFAEPLLSASNGFGFQLNCYAQELSGAPSTTPNWQQYVVFTEPGDKTLYGIIDNWKGTVPAGTDAQVINDEATITTLATANEIPAGATVLIAPIFSSTNVITGITYTYTPPSGKAVSTSVTLTNLDVYGTSKKITSAYESPISALTLNIVGDYDGNNGVFTSGSGTIVYKANQPLTVLTNEPSYTAFQDGTGETANTVYGKLPVSDSTTITQTWGISAVGVPNFGPAVGHKLPIPPSSKQKRGHSLPIPRHIVRMNEAEYEQVNKV
;
A
#
# COMPACT_ATOMS: atom_id res chain seq x y z
N MET A 1 24.38 -16.69 -5.72
CA MET A 1 24.53 -15.44 -6.50
C MET A 1 23.27 -14.60 -6.30
N SER A 2 23.38 -13.27 -6.31
CA SER A 2 22.24 -12.36 -6.17
C SER A 2 21.96 -11.60 -7.47
N VAL A 3 20.71 -11.25 -7.74
CA VAL A 3 20.35 -10.37 -8.86
C VAL A 3 20.93 -8.97 -8.62
N ALA A 4 21.34 -8.29 -9.68
CA ALA A 4 21.72 -6.88 -9.57
C ALA A 4 20.51 -6.04 -9.11
N PRO A 5 20.69 -4.97 -8.32
CA PRO A 5 19.59 -4.03 -8.02
C PRO A 5 18.94 -3.46 -9.29
N PRO A 6 17.65 -3.09 -9.26
CA PRO A 6 17.05 -2.17 -10.24
C PRO A 6 17.89 -0.90 -10.42
N SER A 7 17.74 -0.20 -11.56
CA SER A 7 18.46 1.06 -11.84
C SER A 7 18.18 2.14 -10.80
N GLU A 8 16.96 2.12 -10.27
CA GLU A 8 16.46 3.01 -9.24
C GLU A 8 16.95 2.58 -7.85
N GLY A 9 17.51 1.38 -7.70
CA GLY A 9 18.04 0.87 -6.45
C GLY A 9 17.05 0.02 -5.64
N LEU A 10 17.37 -0.18 -4.36
CA LEU A 10 16.62 -1.03 -3.42
C LEU A 10 16.32 -0.26 -2.14
N GLY A 11 15.25 0.54 -2.17
CA GLY A 11 14.78 1.28 -1.01
C GLY A 11 13.54 2.09 -1.32
N SER A 12 12.87 2.58 -0.27
CA SER A 12 11.62 3.33 -0.43
C SER A 12 10.57 2.50 -1.20
N ASN A 13 9.97 3.10 -2.23
CA ASN A 13 9.06 2.50 -3.19
C ASN A 13 9.74 1.79 -4.36
N PHE A 14 11.07 1.67 -4.37
CA PHE A 14 11.79 0.91 -5.38
C PHE A 14 12.25 -0.44 -4.82
N ASN A 15 11.74 -1.52 -5.42
CA ASN A 15 12.10 -2.89 -5.07
C ASN A 15 12.08 -3.77 -6.34
N TYR A 16 12.52 -5.02 -6.22
CA TYR A 16 12.38 -6.00 -7.28
C TYR A 16 10.92 -6.30 -7.61
N PHE A 17 10.68 -6.65 -8.87
CA PHE A 17 9.48 -7.35 -9.28
C PHE A 17 9.68 -8.85 -9.07
N LEU A 18 8.67 -9.52 -8.52
CA LEU A 18 8.57 -10.97 -8.50
C LEU A 18 7.47 -11.39 -9.46
N ALA A 19 7.77 -12.29 -10.39
CA ALA A 19 6.83 -12.66 -11.45
C ALA A 19 6.97 -14.12 -11.88
N ASP A 20 5.98 -14.62 -12.62
CA ASP A 20 6.01 -15.98 -13.20
C ASP A 20 5.86 -15.93 -14.73
N GLY A 21 6.72 -15.17 -15.40
CA GLY A 21 6.80 -15.17 -16.88
C GLY A 21 5.50 -14.81 -17.61
N GLY A 22 4.60 -14.07 -16.97
CA GLY A 22 3.27 -13.72 -17.51
C GLY A 22 2.14 -14.66 -17.10
N ASN A 23 2.43 -15.77 -16.43
CA ASN A 23 1.41 -16.65 -15.87
C ASN A 23 0.75 -16.03 -14.63
N ALA A 24 -0.45 -16.52 -14.30
CA ALA A 24 -1.13 -16.13 -13.08
C ALA A 24 -0.40 -16.66 -11.84
N ILE A 25 -0.03 -15.77 -10.93
CA ILE A 25 0.50 -16.08 -9.62
C ILE A 25 -0.65 -16.54 -8.72
N THR A 26 -0.51 -17.71 -8.09
CA THR A 26 -1.52 -18.27 -7.18
C THR A 26 -0.93 -18.64 -5.83
N GLY A 27 -1.79 -18.72 -4.81
CA GLY A 27 -1.37 -19.08 -3.45
C GLY A 27 -0.39 -18.07 -2.84
N LEU A 28 -0.43 -16.81 -3.31
CA LEU A 28 0.46 -15.77 -2.84
C LEU A 28 0.23 -15.49 -1.35
N SER A 29 1.32 -15.43 -0.59
CA SER A 29 1.32 -14.92 0.77
C SER A 29 2.61 -14.16 1.02
N VAL A 30 2.52 -12.94 1.55
CA VAL A 30 3.68 -12.09 1.85
C VAL A 30 3.70 -11.77 3.34
N GLU A 31 4.70 -12.31 4.04
CA GLU A 31 4.90 -12.11 5.46
C GLU A 31 6.08 -11.17 5.71
N ILE A 32 5.86 -10.16 6.53
CA ILE A 32 6.85 -9.19 6.98
C ILE A 32 7.13 -9.48 8.44
N THR A 33 8.39 -9.71 8.77
CA THR A 33 8.86 -9.88 10.14
C THR A 33 9.66 -8.67 10.57
N PHE A 34 9.56 -8.34 11.86
CA PHE A 34 10.21 -7.19 12.47
C PHE A 34 11.26 -7.70 13.45
N ALA A 35 12.54 -7.68 13.08
CA ALA A 35 13.64 -8.06 13.96
C ALA A 35 13.92 -6.95 15.00
N GLU A 36 13.80 -5.69 14.58
CA GLU A 36 13.81 -4.50 15.43
C GLU A 36 12.44 -3.82 15.36
N PRO A 37 12.06 -3.03 16.38
CA PRO A 37 10.79 -2.31 16.31
C PRO A 37 10.83 -1.32 15.12
N LEU A 38 9.78 -1.30 14.32
CA LEU A 38 9.59 -0.23 13.33
C LEU A 38 9.02 0.98 14.07
N LEU A 39 9.77 2.08 14.11
CA LEU A 39 9.35 3.32 14.76
C LEU A 39 9.26 4.44 13.72
N SER A 40 8.07 5.01 13.55
CA SER A 40 7.85 6.18 12.71
C SER A 40 7.93 7.47 13.52
N ALA A 41 8.74 8.43 13.04
CA ALA A 41 8.98 9.69 13.72
C ALA A 41 7.74 10.61 13.73
N SER A 42 6.85 10.51 12.73
CA SER A 42 5.69 11.39 12.63
C SER A 42 4.56 10.92 11.73
N ASN A 43 4.78 9.98 10.80
CA ASN A 43 3.91 9.81 9.62
C ASN A 43 3.24 8.44 9.53
N GLY A 44 3.04 7.72 10.65
CA GLY A 44 2.57 6.33 10.57
C GLY A 44 3.47 5.47 9.69
N PHE A 45 2.91 4.44 9.05
CA PHE A 45 3.63 3.57 8.11
C PHE A 45 2.66 2.85 7.18
N GLY A 46 3.17 2.39 6.04
CA GLY A 46 2.45 1.57 5.07
C GLY A 46 3.31 0.41 4.56
N PHE A 47 2.69 -0.76 4.47
CA PHE A 47 3.23 -1.97 3.83
C PHE A 47 2.39 -2.27 2.60
N GLN A 48 2.88 -1.93 1.42
CA GLN A 48 2.11 -1.93 0.19
C GLN A 48 2.51 -3.13 -0.67
N LEU A 49 1.62 -4.12 -0.74
CA LEU A 49 1.73 -5.21 -1.72
C LEU A 49 1.06 -4.76 -3.01
N ASN A 50 1.89 -4.39 -3.99
CA ASN A 50 1.44 -3.98 -5.32
C ASN A 50 1.39 -5.20 -6.22
N CYS A 51 0.21 -5.54 -6.72
CA CYS A 51 0.04 -6.66 -7.63
C CYS A 51 -0.38 -6.16 -9.01
N TYR A 52 0.29 -6.66 -10.04
CA TYR A 52 0.14 -6.23 -11.41
C TYR A 52 -0.51 -7.35 -12.20
N ALA A 53 -1.59 -7.03 -12.90
CA ALA A 53 -2.25 -7.98 -13.80
C ALA A 53 -1.59 -7.97 -15.17
N GLN A 54 -1.73 -9.08 -15.90
CA GLN A 54 -1.37 -9.16 -17.30
C GLN A 54 -2.34 -8.33 -18.16
N GLU A 55 -1.84 -7.72 -19.24
CA GLU A 55 -2.70 -7.27 -20.34
C GLU A 55 -3.41 -8.47 -20.98
N LEU A 56 -4.72 -8.57 -20.79
CA LEU A 56 -5.54 -9.63 -21.38
C LEU A 56 -6.42 -9.04 -22.49
N SER A 57 -6.21 -9.53 -23.71
CA SER A 57 -7.07 -9.15 -24.84
C SER A 57 -8.52 -9.54 -24.57
N GLY A 58 -9.42 -8.56 -24.65
CA GLY A 58 -10.85 -8.76 -24.42
C GLY A 58 -11.28 -8.80 -22.95
N ALA A 59 -10.36 -8.52 -22.00
CA ALA A 59 -10.76 -8.29 -20.62
C ALA A 59 -11.77 -7.13 -20.53
N PRO A 60 -12.81 -7.23 -19.68
CA PRO A 60 -13.70 -6.11 -19.41
C PRO A 60 -12.92 -4.85 -19.08
N SER A 61 -13.39 -3.69 -19.56
CA SER A 61 -12.81 -2.38 -19.19
C SER A 61 -12.99 -2.01 -17.72
N THR A 62 -13.54 -2.92 -16.91
CA THR A 62 -13.70 -2.86 -15.46
C THR A 62 -12.66 -3.66 -14.70
N THR A 63 -11.96 -4.57 -15.37
CA THR A 63 -10.97 -5.46 -14.77
C THR A 63 -9.79 -4.66 -14.24
N PRO A 64 -9.43 -4.79 -12.95
CA PRO A 64 -8.26 -4.14 -12.41
C PRO A 64 -6.98 -4.63 -13.09
N ASN A 65 -6.11 -3.70 -13.44
CA ASN A 65 -4.75 -4.00 -13.90
C ASN A 65 -3.68 -3.74 -12.83
N TRP A 66 -4.03 -3.01 -11.78
CA TRP A 66 -3.20 -2.79 -10.61
C TRP A 66 -4.03 -2.98 -9.35
N GLN A 67 -3.57 -3.83 -8.45
CA GLN A 67 -4.30 -4.27 -7.26
C GLN A 67 -3.37 -4.12 -6.05
N GLN A 68 -3.64 -3.14 -5.21
CA GLN A 68 -2.83 -2.88 -4.02
C GLN A 68 -3.53 -3.37 -2.77
N TYR A 69 -2.79 -4.12 -1.97
CA TYR A 69 -3.20 -4.57 -0.65
C TYR A 69 -2.25 -3.98 0.37
N VAL A 70 -2.74 -3.05 1.18
CA VAL A 70 -1.90 -2.28 2.09
C VAL A 70 -2.23 -2.63 3.53
N VAL A 71 -1.21 -2.75 4.38
CA VAL A 71 -1.38 -2.68 5.84
C VAL A 71 -0.80 -1.35 6.29
N PHE A 72 -1.57 -0.53 6.98
CA PHE A 72 -1.12 0.81 7.37
C PHE A 72 -1.68 1.29 8.71
N THR A 73 -1.05 2.32 9.25
CA THR A 73 -1.56 3.13 10.37
C THR A 73 -1.45 4.61 10.01
N GLU A 74 -2.43 5.40 10.39
CA GLU A 74 -2.34 6.86 10.32
C GLU A 74 -1.40 7.44 11.39
N PRO A 75 -0.88 8.67 11.18
CA PRO A 75 -0.12 9.40 12.18
C PRO A 75 -0.82 9.47 13.55
N GLY A 76 -0.21 8.87 14.57
CA GLY A 76 -0.71 8.92 15.95
C GLY A 76 -1.91 8.02 16.23
N ASP A 77 -2.40 7.27 15.24
CA ASP A 77 -3.41 6.24 15.45
C ASP A 77 -2.77 4.94 15.96
N LYS A 78 -3.55 4.17 16.71
CA LYS A 78 -3.20 2.82 17.16
C LYS A 78 -3.88 1.75 16.32
N THR A 79 -4.86 2.11 15.50
CA THR A 79 -5.59 1.16 14.68
C THR A 79 -4.73 0.74 13.50
N LEU A 80 -4.51 -0.56 13.37
CA LEU A 80 -3.87 -1.16 12.21
C LEU A 80 -4.96 -1.56 11.22
N TYR A 81 -4.89 -1.02 10.02
CA TYR A 81 -5.87 -1.21 8.96
C TYR A 81 -5.31 -2.08 7.83
N GLY A 82 -6.19 -2.82 7.17
CA GLY A 82 -5.97 -3.40 5.86
C GLY A 82 -6.76 -2.63 4.82
N ILE A 83 -6.11 -2.22 3.73
CA ILE A 83 -6.71 -1.47 2.61
C ILE A 83 -6.67 -2.30 1.35
N ILE A 84 -7.79 -2.30 0.64
CA ILE A 84 -7.92 -2.81 -0.72
C ILE A 84 -8.07 -1.61 -1.64
N ASP A 85 -7.06 -1.40 -2.48
CA ASP A 85 -7.05 -0.32 -3.46
C ASP A 85 -6.77 -0.87 -4.86
N ASN A 86 -7.84 -1.12 -5.61
CA ASN A 86 -7.76 -1.71 -6.94
C ASN A 86 -8.04 -0.64 -8.00
N TRP A 87 -7.24 -0.65 -9.06
CA TRP A 87 -7.28 0.31 -10.15
C TRP A 87 -7.40 -0.41 -11.49
N LYS A 88 -8.05 0.27 -12.42
CA LYS A 88 -8.13 -0.12 -13.83
C LYS A 88 -7.62 1.00 -14.71
N GLY A 89 -7.27 0.67 -15.96
CA GLY A 89 -6.81 1.64 -16.94
C GLY A 89 -5.29 1.82 -16.92
N THR A 90 -4.72 2.17 -18.06
CA THR A 90 -3.26 2.22 -18.26
C THR A 90 -2.73 3.64 -18.10
N VAL A 91 -1.40 3.76 -18.08
CA VAL A 91 -0.66 5.02 -18.29
C VAL A 91 -0.97 5.56 -19.70
N PRO A 92 -1.08 6.88 -19.94
CA PRO A 92 -0.69 8.00 -19.08
C PRO A 92 -1.67 8.33 -17.95
N ALA A 93 -1.15 8.98 -16.91
CA ALA A 93 -1.93 9.48 -15.78
C ALA A 93 -3.21 10.20 -16.23
N GLY A 94 -4.35 9.83 -15.63
CA GLY A 94 -5.66 10.37 -15.96
C GLY A 94 -6.53 9.46 -16.84
N THR A 95 -6.01 8.33 -17.30
CA THR A 95 -6.82 7.23 -17.86
C THR A 95 -7.05 6.07 -16.91
N ASP A 96 -6.38 6.10 -15.75
CA ASP A 96 -6.60 5.22 -14.62
C ASP A 96 -7.84 5.61 -13.82
N ALA A 97 -8.50 4.62 -13.23
CA ALA A 97 -9.65 4.81 -12.37
C ALA A 97 -9.64 3.82 -11.21
N GLN A 98 -9.91 4.33 -10.02
CA GLN A 98 -10.08 3.51 -8.83
C GLN A 98 -11.38 2.69 -8.93
N VAL A 99 -11.28 1.40 -8.69
CA VAL A 99 -12.36 0.41 -8.73
C VAL A 99 -12.82 0.06 -7.32
N ILE A 100 -11.88 -0.12 -6.40
CA ILE A 100 -12.13 -0.42 -4.98
C ILE A 100 -11.24 0.51 -4.17
N ASN A 101 -11.79 1.07 -3.10
CA ASN A 101 -11.05 1.74 -2.02
C ASN A 101 -11.80 1.44 -0.74
N ASP A 102 -11.40 0.34 -0.10
CA ASP A 102 -12.07 -0.17 1.08
C ASP A 102 -11.09 -0.43 2.20
N GLU A 103 -11.58 -0.33 3.43
CA GLU A 103 -10.79 -0.42 4.64
C GLU A 103 -11.42 -1.40 5.62
N ALA A 104 -10.58 -2.28 6.17
CA ALA A 104 -10.94 -3.16 7.26
C ALA A 104 -9.99 -2.97 8.44
N THR A 105 -10.54 -2.87 9.65
CA THR A 105 -9.73 -2.90 10.87
C THR A 105 -9.15 -4.31 11.07
N ILE A 106 -7.84 -4.39 11.26
CA ILE A 106 -7.14 -5.63 11.63
C ILE A 106 -7.12 -5.76 13.15
N THR A 107 -6.58 -4.74 13.84
CA THR A 107 -6.42 -4.74 15.30
C THR A 107 -6.09 -3.33 15.82
N THR A 108 -5.91 -3.22 17.14
CA THR A 108 -5.37 -2.02 17.80
C THR A 108 -4.00 -2.34 18.40
N LEU A 109 -2.99 -1.60 17.97
CA LEU A 109 -1.61 -1.65 18.46
C LEU A 109 -1.51 -1.10 19.89
N ALA A 110 -0.49 -1.53 20.62
CA ALA A 110 -0.23 -1.02 21.98
C ALA A 110 0.21 0.45 21.95
N THR A 111 1.10 0.79 21.02
CA THR A 111 1.69 2.11 20.82
C THR A 111 1.36 2.59 19.40
N ALA A 112 1.04 3.87 19.24
CA ALA A 112 0.87 4.46 17.92
C ALA A 112 2.22 4.59 17.21
N ASN A 113 2.23 4.55 15.87
CA ASN A 113 3.44 4.70 15.06
C ASN A 113 4.54 3.63 15.32
N GLU A 114 4.19 2.50 15.94
CA GLU A 114 5.12 1.44 16.29
C GLU A 114 4.60 0.04 15.90
N ILE A 115 5.44 -0.74 15.23
CA ILE A 115 5.32 -2.21 15.21
C ILE A 115 6.44 -2.77 16.10
N PRO A 116 6.14 -3.53 17.15
CA PRO A 116 7.17 -4.02 18.07
C PRO A 116 8.03 -5.10 17.43
N ALA A 117 9.28 -5.22 17.89
CA ALA A 117 10.17 -6.31 17.51
C ALA A 117 9.56 -7.68 17.85
N GLY A 118 9.73 -8.65 16.96
CA GLY A 118 9.17 -9.99 17.02
C GLY A 118 7.76 -10.12 16.45
N ALA A 119 7.10 -9.01 16.09
CA ALA A 119 5.80 -9.07 15.43
C ALA A 119 5.92 -9.57 13.98
N THR A 120 4.79 -10.01 13.42
CA THR A 120 4.65 -10.26 11.98
C THR A 120 3.37 -9.63 11.42
N VAL A 121 3.46 -9.24 10.15
CA VAL A 121 2.33 -8.81 9.32
C VAL A 121 2.27 -9.73 8.11
N LEU A 122 1.10 -10.31 7.84
CA LEU A 122 0.86 -11.16 6.68
C LEU A 122 -0.24 -10.56 5.81
N ILE A 123 0.03 -10.46 4.51
CA ILE A 123 -0.90 -10.07 3.46
C ILE A 123 -1.07 -11.26 2.51
N ALA A 124 -2.27 -11.84 2.44
CA ALA A 124 -2.52 -13.08 1.72
C ALA A 124 -3.77 -13.00 0.83
N PRO A 125 -3.62 -12.69 -0.48
CA PRO A 125 -4.73 -12.70 -1.41
C PRO A 125 -5.42 -14.07 -1.48
N ILE A 126 -6.74 -14.04 -1.62
CA ILE A 126 -7.59 -15.23 -1.75
C ILE A 126 -7.89 -15.41 -3.24
N PHE A 127 -7.59 -16.58 -3.77
CA PHE A 127 -7.75 -16.90 -5.19
C PHE A 127 -8.97 -17.80 -5.43
N SER A 128 -9.67 -17.56 -6.54
CA SER A 128 -10.69 -18.49 -7.04
C SER A 128 -10.04 -19.70 -7.73
N SER A 129 -10.89 -20.65 -8.15
CA SER A 129 -10.48 -21.77 -9.02
C SER A 129 -10.04 -21.33 -10.43
N THR A 130 -10.30 -20.08 -10.82
CA THR A 130 -9.85 -19.49 -12.09
C THR A 130 -8.65 -18.56 -11.89
N ASN A 131 -7.97 -18.65 -10.74
CA ASN A 131 -6.73 -17.93 -10.44
C ASN A 131 -6.85 -16.39 -10.41
N VAL A 132 -8.07 -15.86 -10.21
CA VAL A 132 -8.29 -14.44 -9.97
C VAL A 132 -8.40 -14.16 -8.47
N ILE A 133 -8.03 -12.95 -8.04
CA ILE A 133 -8.19 -12.57 -6.64
C ILE A 133 -9.66 -12.25 -6.35
N THR A 134 -10.24 -12.92 -5.35
CA THR A 134 -11.64 -12.75 -4.91
C THR A 134 -11.74 -12.19 -3.49
N GLY A 135 -10.61 -12.02 -2.81
CA GLY A 135 -10.56 -11.50 -1.46
C GLY A 135 -9.13 -11.36 -0.96
N ILE A 136 -9.01 -10.93 0.28
CA ILE A 136 -7.73 -10.72 0.94
C ILE A 136 -7.85 -11.06 2.42
N THR A 137 -6.81 -11.66 2.98
CA THR A 137 -6.66 -11.82 4.42
C THR A 137 -5.45 -11.01 4.88
N TYR A 138 -5.67 -10.16 5.87
CA TYR A 138 -4.60 -9.49 6.61
C TYR A 138 -4.49 -10.11 7.98
N THR A 139 -3.27 -10.40 8.43
CA THR A 139 -3.01 -10.94 9.76
C THR A 139 -1.90 -10.16 10.43
N TYR A 140 -2.10 -9.82 11.69
CA TYR A 140 -1.07 -9.29 12.58
C TYR A 140 -0.83 -10.27 13.72
N THR A 141 0.43 -10.64 13.92
CA THR A 141 0.85 -11.48 15.06
C THR A 141 1.77 -10.65 15.96
N PRO A 142 1.36 -10.31 17.19
CA PRO A 142 2.24 -9.64 18.13
C PRO A 142 3.34 -10.60 18.62
N PRO A 143 4.46 -10.10 19.18
CA PRO A 143 5.68 -10.89 19.45
C PRO A 143 5.49 -12.13 20.33
N SER A 144 4.51 -12.09 21.24
CA SER A 144 4.22 -13.17 22.20
C SER A 144 2.72 -13.46 22.31
N GLY A 145 1.93 -13.05 21.33
CA GLY A 145 0.48 -13.16 21.39
C GLY A 145 -0.12 -13.92 20.23
N LYS A 146 -1.44 -14.12 20.31
CA LYS A 146 -2.20 -14.81 19.28
C LYS A 146 -2.36 -13.90 18.06
N ALA A 147 -2.21 -14.48 16.88
CA ALA A 147 -2.52 -13.82 15.62
C ALA A 147 -3.98 -13.32 15.61
N VAL A 148 -4.17 -12.10 15.08
CA VAL A 148 -5.48 -11.52 14.79
C VAL A 148 -5.57 -11.29 13.29
N SER A 149 -6.67 -11.73 12.69
CA SER A 149 -6.86 -11.69 11.25
C SER A 149 -8.19 -11.02 10.90
N THR A 150 -8.20 -10.29 9.80
CA THR A 150 -9.42 -9.83 9.13
C THR A 150 -9.39 -10.32 7.69
N SER A 151 -10.54 -10.72 7.15
CA SER A 151 -10.66 -11.21 5.77
C SER A 151 -11.82 -10.52 5.08
N VAL A 152 -11.57 -10.07 3.86
CA VAL A 152 -12.55 -9.33 3.05
C VAL A 152 -12.75 -10.08 1.74
N THR A 153 -14.01 -10.29 1.37
CA THR A 153 -14.41 -10.83 0.06
C THR A 153 -14.78 -9.68 -0.85
N LEU A 154 -14.17 -9.61 -2.04
CA LEU A 154 -14.33 -8.45 -2.93
C LEU A 154 -15.78 -8.22 -3.34
N THR A 155 -16.55 -9.28 -3.60
CA THR A 155 -17.98 -9.17 -4.00
C THR A 155 -18.90 -8.61 -2.91
N ASN A 156 -18.42 -8.48 -1.66
CA ASN A 156 -19.17 -7.81 -0.60
C ASN A 156 -19.02 -6.27 -0.66
N LEU A 157 -18.01 -5.79 -1.38
CA LEU A 157 -17.67 -4.38 -1.51
C LEU A 157 -18.46 -3.72 -2.63
N ASP A 158 -18.55 -2.40 -2.55
CA ASP A 158 -19.11 -1.58 -3.61
C ASP A 158 -17.99 -1.09 -4.54
N VAL A 159 -18.31 -0.94 -5.82
CA VAL A 159 -17.47 -0.21 -6.78
C VAL A 159 -17.32 1.21 -6.26
N TYR A 160 -16.06 1.66 -6.16
CA TYR A 160 -15.70 2.93 -5.56
C TYR A 160 -16.53 4.10 -6.12
N GLY A 161 -17.05 4.93 -5.22
CA GLY A 161 -17.90 6.07 -5.56
C GLY A 161 -19.33 5.71 -5.97
N THR A 162 -19.75 4.45 -5.84
CA THR A 162 -21.10 3.99 -6.21
C THR A 162 -21.69 3.06 -5.13
N SER A 163 -22.95 2.65 -5.31
CA SER A 163 -23.61 1.60 -4.51
C SER A 163 -23.72 0.26 -5.25
N LYS A 164 -23.03 0.12 -6.40
CA LYS A 164 -23.04 -1.12 -7.17
C LYS A 164 -22.03 -2.09 -6.58
N LYS A 165 -22.43 -3.35 -6.41
CA LYS A 165 -21.53 -4.38 -5.91
C LYS A 165 -20.44 -4.74 -6.91
N ILE A 166 -19.27 -5.05 -6.38
CA ILE A 166 -18.22 -5.76 -7.11
C ILE A 166 -18.75 -7.12 -7.55
N THR A 167 -18.39 -7.52 -8.76
CA THR A 167 -18.75 -8.79 -9.38
C THR A 167 -17.51 -9.42 -10.01
N SER A 168 -17.63 -10.62 -10.56
CA SER A 168 -16.55 -11.28 -11.31
C SER A 168 -15.94 -10.43 -12.44
N ALA A 169 -16.66 -9.43 -12.97
CA ALA A 169 -16.13 -8.50 -13.98
C ALA A 169 -15.03 -7.55 -13.45
N TYR A 170 -14.82 -7.53 -12.14
CA TYR A 170 -13.84 -6.71 -11.43
C TYR A 170 -12.76 -7.57 -10.75
N GLU A 171 -12.78 -8.88 -10.98
CA GLU A 171 -11.74 -9.79 -10.49
C GLU A 171 -10.68 -9.94 -11.58
N SER A 172 -9.41 -10.04 -11.16
CA SER A 172 -8.28 -10.08 -12.07
C SER A 172 -7.21 -11.05 -11.55
N PRO A 173 -6.51 -11.79 -12.43
CA PRO A 173 -5.30 -12.50 -12.03
C PRO A 173 -4.18 -11.49 -11.76
N ILE A 174 -3.10 -11.97 -11.15
CA ILE A 174 -1.86 -11.20 -10.97
C ILE A 174 -0.71 -11.96 -11.61
N SER A 175 0.20 -11.27 -12.29
CA SER A 175 1.33 -11.88 -13.00
C SER A 175 2.68 -11.38 -12.51
N ALA A 176 2.69 -10.25 -11.79
CA ALA A 176 3.85 -9.72 -11.09
C ALA A 176 3.44 -9.01 -9.81
N LEU A 177 4.40 -8.82 -8.91
CA LEU A 177 4.21 -8.07 -7.67
C LEU A 177 5.48 -7.36 -7.19
N THR A 178 5.29 -6.33 -6.38
CA THR A 178 6.32 -5.71 -5.55
C THR A 178 5.79 -5.55 -4.12
N LEU A 179 6.68 -5.49 -3.12
CA LEU A 179 6.33 -5.03 -1.78
C LEU A 179 7.18 -3.82 -1.41
N ASN A 180 6.52 -2.76 -0.96
CA ASN A 180 7.18 -1.56 -0.47
C ASN A 180 6.80 -1.25 0.98
N ILE A 181 7.79 -0.85 1.78
CA ILE A 181 7.64 -0.34 3.14
C ILE A 181 7.89 1.16 3.08
N VAL A 182 6.84 1.94 3.23
CA VAL A 182 6.80 3.38 2.93
C VAL A 182 6.04 4.13 4.02
N GLY A 183 5.85 5.44 3.85
CA GLY A 183 4.97 6.24 4.70
C GLY A 183 3.54 5.72 4.74
N ASP A 184 2.70 6.40 5.51
CA ASP A 184 1.25 6.22 5.40
C ASP A 184 0.73 6.63 4.01
N TYR A 185 -0.58 6.61 3.84
CA TYR A 185 -1.27 6.85 2.58
C TYR A 185 -1.08 8.27 2.00
N ASP A 186 -1.53 8.51 0.76
CA ASP A 186 -1.67 9.85 0.12
C ASP A 186 -0.35 10.50 -0.33
N GLY A 187 0.64 9.68 -0.73
CA GLY A 187 1.94 10.10 -1.23
C GLY A 187 2.87 10.62 -0.13
N ASN A 188 2.64 10.20 1.12
CA ASN A 188 3.43 10.63 2.26
C ASN A 188 4.79 9.92 2.34
N ASN A 189 5.73 10.59 3.01
CA ASN A 189 7.10 10.10 3.17
C ASN A 189 7.28 9.51 4.59
N GLY A 190 7.60 8.23 4.70
CA GLY A 190 7.93 7.57 5.95
C GLY A 190 9.33 7.95 6.45
N VAL A 191 9.40 8.45 7.68
CA VAL A 191 10.67 8.74 8.36
C VAL A 191 10.79 7.80 9.55
N PHE A 192 11.54 6.72 9.38
CA PHE A 192 11.72 5.70 10.41
C PHE A 192 13.01 5.90 11.19
N THR A 193 12.93 5.81 12.51
CA THR A 193 14.08 5.94 13.43
C THR A 193 14.62 4.59 13.91
N SER A 194 13.86 3.51 13.70
CA SER A 194 14.24 2.12 13.93
C SER A 194 13.47 1.23 12.98
N GLY A 195 14.02 0.05 12.65
CA GLY A 195 13.32 -0.97 11.88
C GLY A 195 14.27 -1.82 11.05
N SER A 196 14.11 -3.13 11.17
CA SER A 196 14.75 -4.11 10.31
C SER A 196 14.01 -5.44 10.40
N GLY A 197 14.25 -6.32 9.43
CA GLY A 197 13.68 -7.66 9.46
C GLY A 197 13.72 -8.36 8.11
N THR A 198 12.72 -9.19 7.84
CA THR A 198 12.62 -9.93 6.57
C THR A 198 11.23 -9.82 5.95
N ILE A 199 11.17 -9.98 4.64
CA ILE A 199 9.96 -10.17 3.85
C ILE A 199 10.07 -11.57 3.25
N VAL A 200 9.07 -12.41 3.48
CA VAL A 200 8.97 -13.76 2.94
C VAL A 200 7.79 -13.81 1.98
N TYR A 201 8.10 -14.03 0.70
CA TYR A 201 7.13 -14.24 -0.36
C TYR A 201 6.97 -15.74 -0.57
N LYS A 202 5.73 -16.23 -0.59
CA LYS A 202 5.41 -17.61 -0.99
C LYS A 202 4.36 -17.61 -2.08
N ALA A 203 4.47 -18.54 -3.01
CA ALA A 203 3.48 -18.82 -4.04
C ALA A 203 3.48 -20.32 -4.38
N ASN A 204 2.45 -20.79 -5.09
CA ASN A 204 2.34 -22.19 -5.52
C ASN A 204 3.33 -22.56 -6.63
N GLN A 205 3.84 -21.56 -7.34
CA GLN A 205 4.77 -21.71 -8.44
C GLN A 205 6.05 -20.89 -8.20
N PRO A 206 7.19 -21.29 -8.77
CA PRO A 206 8.43 -20.54 -8.63
C PRO A 206 8.27 -19.12 -9.17
N LEU A 207 8.73 -18.13 -8.40
CA LEU A 207 8.78 -16.74 -8.83
C LEU A 207 10.20 -16.38 -9.27
N THR A 208 10.31 -15.66 -10.38
CA THR A 208 11.55 -15.06 -10.88
C THR A 208 11.69 -13.63 -10.36
N VAL A 209 12.92 -13.28 -9.99
CA VAL A 209 13.30 -11.93 -9.55
C VAL A 209 13.69 -11.09 -10.76
N LEU A 210 13.01 -9.96 -10.96
CA LEU A 210 13.18 -9.06 -12.09
C LEU A 210 13.54 -7.65 -11.61
N THR A 211 14.37 -6.95 -12.40
CA THR A 211 14.85 -5.59 -12.11
C THR A 211 14.04 -4.50 -12.78
N ASN A 212 13.13 -4.87 -13.68
CA ASN A 212 12.26 -3.96 -14.39
C ASN A 212 10.84 -4.49 -14.31
N GLU A 213 9.87 -3.59 -14.41
CA GLU A 213 8.48 -3.99 -14.59
C GLU A 213 8.35 -4.87 -15.84
N PRO A 214 7.67 -6.03 -15.77
CA PRO A 214 7.57 -6.93 -16.91
C PRO A 214 6.71 -6.34 -18.03
N SER A 215 7.15 -6.43 -19.28
CA SER A 215 6.42 -5.85 -20.43
C SER A 215 5.02 -6.42 -20.70
N TYR A 216 4.64 -7.48 -19.99
CA TYR A 216 3.31 -8.09 -20.08
C TYR A 216 2.34 -7.58 -19.00
N THR A 217 2.80 -6.78 -18.04
CA THR A 217 1.90 -6.10 -17.11
C THR A 217 1.21 -4.92 -17.79
N ALA A 218 -0.03 -4.69 -17.36
CA ALA A 218 -0.91 -3.70 -17.93
C ALA A 218 -0.74 -2.30 -17.34
N PHE A 219 -0.36 -2.26 -16.08
CA PHE A 219 0.09 -1.03 -15.45
C PHE A 219 1.57 -0.82 -15.80
N GLN A 220 2.05 0.43 -15.76
CA GLN A 220 3.46 0.79 -16.05
C GLN A 220 3.91 1.92 -15.13
N ASP A 221 3.45 1.88 -13.88
CA ASP A 221 3.72 2.91 -12.87
C ASP A 221 3.81 2.27 -11.47
N GLY A 222 4.17 3.08 -10.49
CA GLY A 222 4.36 2.66 -9.12
C GLY A 222 3.57 3.49 -8.12
N THR A 223 3.90 3.23 -6.86
CA THR A 223 3.31 3.94 -5.74
C THR A 223 4.03 5.27 -5.46
N GLY A 224 3.27 6.28 -5.05
CA GLY A 224 3.77 7.63 -4.79
C GLY A 224 4.38 7.83 -3.40
N GLU A 225 4.07 6.98 -2.42
CA GLU A 225 4.62 7.07 -1.07
C GLU A 225 6.11 6.69 -1.05
N THR A 226 6.90 7.31 -0.17
CA THR A 226 8.34 7.02 -0.06
C THR A 226 8.74 6.74 1.39
N ALA A 227 9.96 6.25 1.63
CA ALA A 227 10.54 6.18 2.98
C ALA A 227 12.07 6.05 2.96
N ASN A 228 12.68 6.13 4.15
CA ASN A 228 14.09 5.81 4.37
C ASN A 228 14.41 4.30 4.51
N THR A 229 13.54 3.44 4.00
CA THR A 229 13.72 1.99 3.99
C THR A 229 14.71 1.55 2.91
N VAL A 230 15.42 0.46 3.17
CA VAL A 230 16.36 -0.18 2.23
C VAL A 230 16.13 -1.69 2.21
N TYR A 231 16.27 -2.30 1.04
CA TYR A 231 16.07 -3.74 0.86
C TYR A 231 17.37 -4.48 0.53
N GLY A 232 17.47 -5.72 1.00
CA GLY A 232 18.51 -6.65 0.62
C GLY A 232 18.33 -7.16 -0.80
N LYS A 233 19.43 -7.62 -1.39
CA LYS A 233 19.42 -8.27 -2.71
C LYS A 233 18.73 -9.62 -2.64
N LEU A 234 18.02 -9.98 -3.71
CA LEU A 234 17.35 -11.26 -3.87
C LEU A 234 18.19 -12.28 -4.65
N PRO A 235 17.95 -13.60 -4.47
CA PRO A 235 18.68 -14.64 -5.19
C PRO A 235 18.33 -14.68 -6.67
N VAL A 236 19.24 -15.18 -7.51
CA VAL A 236 19.02 -15.35 -8.96
C VAL A 236 18.13 -16.55 -9.33
N SER A 237 17.87 -17.44 -8.37
CA SER A 237 17.13 -18.68 -8.62
C SER A 237 15.65 -18.48 -8.38
N ASP A 238 14.83 -19.00 -9.30
CA ASP A 238 13.39 -19.07 -9.10
C ASP A 238 13.07 -19.93 -7.88
N SER A 239 12.08 -19.51 -7.10
CA SER A 239 11.68 -20.24 -5.90
C SER A 239 10.22 -20.00 -5.55
N THR A 240 9.57 -21.03 -5.01
CA THR A 240 8.24 -20.91 -4.40
C THR A 240 8.28 -20.19 -3.06
N THR A 241 9.49 -19.96 -2.50
CA THR A 241 9.72 -19.15 -1.30
C THR A 241 10.93 -18.25 -1.51
N ILE A 242 10.73 -16.95 -1.47
CA ILE A 242 11.78 -15.94 -1.59
C ILE A 242 11.83 -15.15 -0.29
N THR A 243 13.03 -14.93 0.25
CA THR A 243 13.24 -14.12 1.46
C THR A 243 14.11 -12.92 1.12
N GLN A 244 13.64 -11.73 1.47
CA GLN A 244 14.36 -10.48 1.36
C GLN A 244 14.61 -9.90 2.76
N THR A 245 15.81 -9.41 3.04
CA THR A 245 16.03 -8.60 4.24
C THR A 245 15.58 -7.16 3.98
N TRP A 246 15.17 -6.44 5.02
CA TRP A 246 14.93 -5.01 4.96
C TRP A 246 15.48 -4.31 6.20
N GLY A 247 15.71 -3.01 6.09
CA GLY A 247 16.16 -2.16 7.19
C GLY A 247 15.88 -0.69 6.90
N ILE A 248 16.45 0.19 7.72
CA ILE A 248 16.40 1.64 7.52
C ILE A 248 17.80 2.19 7.26
N SER A 249 17.90 3.25 6.46
CA SER A 249 19.16 3.95 6.24
C SER A 249 19.35 5.10 7.24
N ALA A 250 20.46 5.04 8.00
CA ALA A 250 20.85 6.07 8.98
C ALA A 250 21.21 7.42 8.33
N VAL A 251 21.50 7.44 7.03
CA VAL A 251 21.77 8.69 6.29
C VAL A 251 20.50 9.54 6.20
N GLY A 252 19.32 8.95 6.38
CA GLY A 252 18.03 9.62 6.26
C GLY A 252 17.83 10.11 4.83
N VAL A 253 16.84 9.56 4.14
CA VAL A 253 16.54 9.85 2.72
C VAL A 253 17.52 9.15 1.76
N PRO A 254 17.21 7.93 1.30
CA PRO A 254 17.47 7.63 -0.11
C PRO A 254 16.81 8.77 -0.90
N ASN A 255 17.63 9.64 -1.48
CA ASN A 255 17.22 10.72 -2.36
C ASN A 255 16.70 10.12 -3.68
N PHE A 256 15.63 9.33 -3.58
CA PHE A 256 14.72 9.19 -4.69
C PHE A 256 13.86 10.44 -4.60
N GLY A 257 13.90 11.30 -5.62
CA GLY A 257 12.98 12.44 -5.70
C GLY A 257 11.53 11.96 -5.50
N PRO A 258 10.56 12.88 -5.29
CA PRO A 258 9.16 12.47 -5.17
C PRO A 258 8.87 11.48 -6.29
N ALA A 259 8.42 10.29 -5.91
CA ALA A 259 8.20 9.21 -6.86
C ALA A 259 7.32 9.75 -7.99
N VAL A 260 7.74 9.51 -9.23
CA VAL A 260 6.79 9.53 -10.35
C VAL A 260 5.96 8.28 -10.13
N GLY A 261 4.79 8.45 -9.52
CA GLY A 261 3.93 7.37 -9.07
C GLY A 261 2.55 7.90 -8.71
N HIS A 262 1.57 6.99 -8.63
CA HIS A 262 0.20 7.35 -8.28
C HIS A 262 0.11 7.59 -6.77
N LYS A 263 -0.38 8.78 -6.38
CA LYS A 263 -0.76 9.04 -4.99
C LYS A 263 -1.99 8.23 -4.66
N LEU A 264 -1.96 7.52 -3.55
CA LEU A 264 -3.09 6.72 -3.15
C LEU A 264 -4.22 7.61 -2.60
N PRO A 265 -5.47 7.47 -3.08
CA PRO A 265 -6.60 8.24 -2.60
C PRO A 265 -6.88 7.94 -1.13
N ILE A 266 -6.79 8.98 -0.32
CA ILE A 266 -7.09 9.01 1.12
C ILE A 266 -8.09 7.89 1.53
N PRO A 267 -7.73 7.00 2.47
CA PRO A 267 -8.61 5.90 2.86
C PRO A 267 -9.84 6.41 3.61
N PRO A 268 -10.91 5.60 3.75
CA PRO A 268 -12.16 6.01 4.41
C PRO A 268 -11.98 6.62 5.80
N SER A 269 -11.16 6.03 6.68
CA SER A 269 -10.83 6.55 8.02
C SER A 269 -10.24 7.97 7.98
N SER A 270 -9.28 8.20 7.09
CA SER A 270 -8.56 9.48 6.96
C SER A 270 -9.45 10.63 6.48
N LYS A 271 -10.54 10.33 5.75
CA LYS A 271 -11.50 11.36 5.31
C LYS A 271 -12.26 11.98 6.47
N GLN A 272 -12.58 11.20 7.51
CA GLN A 272 -13.36 11.68 8.65
C GLN A 272 -12.57 12.67 9.53
N LYS A 273 -11.26 12.46 9.69
CA LYS A 273 -10.41 13.33 10.52
C LYS A 273 -10.13 14.69 9.85
N ARG A 274 -10.02 14.76 8.52
CA ARG A 274 -9.85 16.04 7.78
C ARG A 274 -11.12 16.90 7.75
N GLY A 275 -12.29 16.32 8.04
CA GLY A 275 -13.57 17.05 8.16
C GLY A 275 -13.70 17.88 9.45
N HIS A 276 -12.83 17.67 10.44
CA HIS A 276 -12.74 18.48 11.66
C HIS A 276 -11.71 19.61 11.52
N SER A 277 -11.77 20.36 10.41
CA SER A 277 -11.28 21.74 10.46
C SER A 277 -12.07 22.47 11.54
N LEU A 278 -11.35 23.09 12.49
CA LEU A 278 -11.85 23.91 13.60
C LEU A 278 -13.17 24.62 13.23
N PRO A 279 -14.17 24.71 14.13
CA PRO A 279 -15.35 25.50 13.86
C PRO A 279 -14.87 26.92 13.52
N ILE A 280 -15.09 27.33 12.27
CA ILE A 280 -14.97 28.72 11.85
C ILE A 280 -15.76 29.52 12.89
N PRO A 281 -15.16 30.48 13.61
CA PRO A 281 -15.91 31.28 14.56
C PRO A 281 -17.05 31.96 13.79
N ARG A 282 -18.28 31.48 13.97
CA ARG A 282 -19.48 32.13 13.45
C ARG A 282 -19.75 33.36 14.30
N HIS A 283 -18.91 34.39 14.18
CA HIS A 283 -19.23 35.77 14.52
C HIS A 283 -18.68 36.66 13.40
N ILE A 284 -19.26 36.54 12.21
CA ILE A 284 -19.34 37.69 11.30
C ILE A 284 -20.54 38.48 11.81
N VAL A 285 -20.29 39.38 12.78
CA VAL A 285 -21.15 40.54 12.96
C VAL A 285 -20.93 41.37 11.71
N ARG A 286 -21.94 41.42 10.83
CA ARG A 286 -21.98 42.45 9.78
C ARG A 286 -22.06 43.79 10.51
N MET A 287 -20.93 44.49 10.61
CA MET A 287 -20.95 45.91 10.90
C MET A 287 -21.41 46.63 9.63
N ASN A 288 -22.41 47.47 9.80
CA ASN A 288 -23.02 48.25 8.74
C ASN A 288 -22.09 49.45 8.48
N GLU A 289 -21.96 49.90 7.22
CA GLU A 289 -21.07 50.99 6.78
C GLU A 289 -21.29 52.36 7.46
N ALA A 290 -22.18 52.47 8.44
CA ALA A 290 -22.39 53.67 9.25
C ALA A 290 -21.50 53.75 10.52
N GLU A 291 -20.84 52.68 10.94
CA GLU A 291 -20.02 52.67 12.18
C GLU A 291 -18.52 52.92 11.94
N TYR A 292 -18.07 53.01 10.69
CA TYR A 292 -16.66 53.22 10.34
C TYR A 292 -16.24 54.71 10.43
N GLU A 293 -17.18 55.66 10.54
CA GLU A 293 -16.88 57.10 10.55
C GLU A 293 -16.79 57.76 11.94
N GLN A 294 -16.94 57.01 13.04
CA GLN A 294 -16.81 57.55 14.41
C GLN A 294 -15.52 57.19 15.16
N VAL A 295 -14.61 56.40 14.56
CA VAL A 295 -13.35 55.98 15.22
C VAL A 295 -12.14 56.84 14.81
N ASN A 296 -12.30 57.80 13.88
CA ASN A 296 -11.20 58.68 13.42
C ASN A 296 -11.55 60.18 13.46
N LYS A 297 -12.02 60.69 14.61
CA LYS A 297 -11.96 62.12 14.94
C LYS A 297 -11.44 62.32 16.36
N VAL A 298 -10.16 62.69 16.44
CA VAL A 298 -9.62 63.60 17.46
C VAL A 298 -9.99 65.02 17.02
#